data_AF-A0A453F422-F1
#
_entry.id   AF-A0A453F422-F1
#
_cell.length_a   1.000
_cell.length_b   1.000
_cell.length_c   1.000
_cell.angle_alpha   90.00
_cell.angle_beta   90.00
_cell.angle_gamma   90.00
#
_symmetry.space_group_name_H-M   'P 1'
#
loop_
_entity.id
_entity.type
_entity.pdbx_description
1 polymer ?
#
loop_
_entity_poly.entity_id
_entity_poly.type
_entity_poly.pdbx_seq_one_letter_code
_entity_poly.pdbx_strand_id
1 'polypeptide(L)'
;MVDGLWSSSGHERILIFTTNHRDRLDPALLRPGRMDMHVHMGYCGFVAFRELAANYHGIQDHPLFPEIEALLREVEVAPAEVAERLLMTDDADAAVEMAAKLLRGRKAGTGEDGGYIKQKLHVGPRRPRRPPAARRALLDEGIGGSSRRGQGRGAGTGRRGGGEVRGRGRR
;
A
#
# COMPACT_ATOMS: atom_id res chain seq x y z
N MET A 1 4.14 5.23 -11.10
CA MET A 1 5.05 6.17 -10.39
C MET A 1 6.41 5.52 -10.09
N VAL A 2 6.95 4.68 -11.00
CA VAL A 2 8.25 3.99 -10.80
C VAL A 2 9.30 4.44 -11.83
N ASP A 3 8.85 4.99 -12.96
CA ASP A 3 9.69 5.33 -14.12
C ASP A 3 10.77 6.41 -13.86
N GLY A 4 10.53 7.30 -12.87
CA GLY A 4 11.50 8.35 -12.49
C GLY A 4 12.58 7.91 -11.50
N LEU A 5 12.46 6.71 -10.90
CA LEU A 5 13.43 6.20 -9.90
C LEU A 5 14.61 5.48 -10.56
N TRP A 6 14.44 4.96 -11.79
CA TRP A 6 15.49 4.25 -12.53
C TRP A 6 16.44 5.16 -13.34
N SER A 7 16.11 6.45 -13.51
CA SER A 7 16.88 7.37 -14.36
C SER A 7 17.79 8.34 -13.59
N SER A 8 17.93 8.23 -12.27
CA SER A 8 18.80 9.13 -11.50
C SER A 8 20.27 8.71 -11.58
N SER A 9 20.98 9.24 -12.58
CA SER A 9 22.42 9.10 -12.80
C SER A 9 23.20 9.68 -11.62
N GLY A 10 23.78 8.83 -10.77
CA GLY A 10 24.75 9.24 -9.75
C GLY A 10 24.77 8.41 -8.45
N HIS A 11 23.75 7.60 -8.18
CA HIS A 11 23.69 6.77 -6.97
C HIS A 11 23.16 5.38 -7.29
N GLU A 12 23.91 4.35 -6.90
CA GLU A 12 23.45 2.96 -6.91
C GLU A 12 22.30 2.80 -5.91
N ARG A 13 21.18 2.21 -6.34
CA ARG A 13 19.97 2.03 -5.53
C ARG A 13 19.45 0.61 -5.67
N ILE A 14 19.15 -0.02 -4.54
CA ILE A 14 18.46 -1.32 -4.49
C ILE A 14 16.99 -1.05 -4.15
N LEU A 15 16.06 -1.53 -4.99
CA LEU A 15 14.62 -1.44 -4.74
C LEU A 15 14.09 -2.82 -4.40
N ILE A 16 13.44 -2.96 -3.25
CA ILE A 16 12.81 -4.20 -2.80
C ILE A 16 11.30 -4.05 -2.88
N PHE A 17 10.65 -4.98 -3.57
CA PHE A 17 9.20 -5.08 -3.65
C PHE A 17 8.73 -6.39 -3.01
N THR A 18 7.64 -6.34 -2.27
CA THR A 18 7.00 -7.51 -1.67
C THR A 18 5.59 -7.66 -2.23
N THR A 19 5.18 -8.89 -2.57
CA THR A 19 3.83 -9.19 -3.01
C THR A 19 3.47 -10.62 -2.60
N ASN A 20 2.21 -10.83 -2.21
CA ASN A 20 1.67 -12.17 -1.98
C ASN A 20 1.11 -12.79 -3.27
N HIS A 21 0.97 -12.00 -4.35
CA HIS A 21 0.35 -12.40 -5.61
C HIS A 21 1.25 -12.02 -6.78
N ARG A 22 2.30 -12.81 -7.03
CA ARG A 22 3.21 -12.59 -8.15
C ARG A 22 2.52 -12.75 -9.51
N ASP A 23 1.56 -13.66 -9.60
CA ASP A 23 0.74 -13.96 -10.78
C ASP A 23 -0.12 -12.78 -11.25
N ARG A 24 -0.45 -11.86 -10.34
CA ARG A 24 -1.25 -10.66 -10.64
C ARG A 24 -0.41 -9.46 -11.07
N LEU A 25 0.92 -9.57 -11.04
CA LEU A 25 1.80 -8.51 -11.53
C LEU A 25 1.82 -8.51 -13.05
N ASP A 26 1.87 -7.31 -13.63
CA ASP A 26 2.08 -7.13 -15.07
C ASP A 26 3.41 -7.79 -15.47
N PRO A 27 3.43 -8.76 -16.41
CA PRO A 27 4.65 -9.39 -16.90
C PRO A 27 5.70 -8.40 -17.41
N ALA A 28 5.29 -7.20 -17.84
CA ALA A 28 6.21 -6.13 -18.23
C ALA A 28 7.05 -5.58 -17.07
N LEU A 29 6.63 -5.75 -15.81
CA LEU A 29 7.40 -5.37 -14.62
C LEU A 29 8.47 -6.40 -14.24
N LEU A 30 8.26 -7.68 -14.59
CA LEU A 30 9.15 -8.80 -14.30
C LEU A 30 10.31 -8.93 -15.31
N ARG A 31 10.44 -7.98 -16.24
CA ARG A 31 11.50 -7.99 -17.25
C ARG A 31 12.84 -7.53 -16.64
N PRO A 32 13.97 -8.08 -17.11
CA PRO A 32 15.29 -7.59 -16.73
C PRO A 32 15.43 -6.08 -16.91
N GLY A 33 16.10 -5.41 -15.96
CA GLY A 33 16.18 -3.94 -15.88
C GLY A 33 15.03 -3.28 -15.11
N ARG A 34 14.07 -4.07 -14.62
CA ARG A 34 13.00 -3.63 -13.71
C ARG A 34 13.02 -4.43 -12.42
N MET A 35 12.32 -5.56 -12.39
CA MET A 35 12.39 -6.57 -11.32
C MET A 35 13.16 -7.76 -11.89
N ASP A 36 14.45 -7.79 -11.59
CA ASP A 36 15.43 -8.75 -12.10
C ASP A 36 15.59 -9.94 -11.16
N MET A 37 15.55 -9.72 -9.84
CA MET A 37 15.66 -10.77 -8.82
C MET A 37 14.30 -11.10 -8.19
N HIS A 38 13.91 -12.38 -8.25
CA HIS A 38 12.67 -12.88 -7.66
C HIS A 38 12.98 -13.96 -6.62
N VAL A 39 12.65 -13.68 -5.36
CA VAL A 39 12.80 -14.63 -4.25
C VAL A 39 11.42 -15.02 -3.75
N HIS A 40 11.14 -16.33 -3.70
CA HIS A 40 9.90 -16.85 -3.13
C HIS A 40 10.10 -17.17 -1.65
N MET A 41 9.31 -16.53 -0.77
CA MET A 41 9.30 -16.81 0.67
C MET A 41 8.19 -17.82 0.97
N GLY A 42 8.57 -19.08 1.23
CA GLY A 42 7.63 -20.17 1.50
C GLY A 42 7.26 -20.31 2.98
N TYR A 43 6.54 -21.41 3.28
CA TYR A 43 6.23 -21.83 4.64
C TYR A 43 7.45 -22.35 5.39
N CYS A 44 7.33 -22.47 6.72
CA CYS A 44 8.40 -22.92 7.58
C CYS A 44 8.71 -24.41 7.33
N GLY A 45 9.85 -24.69 6.72
CA GLY A 45 10.40 -26.04 6.66
C GLY A 45 11.23 -26.36 7.90
N PHE A 46 11.58 -27.64 8.09
CA PHE A 46 12.39 -28.07 9.23
C PHE A 46 13.76 -27.38 9.31
N VAL A 47 14.40 -27.12 8.16
CA VAL A 47 15.67 -26.39 8.12
C VAL A 47 15.52 -24.97 8.67
N ALA A 48 14.46 -24.25 8.25
CA ALA A 48 14.17 -22.91 8.75
C ALA A 48 13.83 -22.94 10.25
N PHE A 49 13.06 -23.93 10.71
CA PHE A 49 12.80 -24.12 12.14
C PHE A 49 14.10 -24.31 12.94
N ARG A 50 15.02 -25.17 12.47
CA ARG A 50 16.31 -25.38 13.14
C ARG A 50 17.14 -24.11 13.20
N GLU A 51 17.16 -23.33 12.12
CA GLU A 51 17.83 -22.02 12.12
C GLU A 51 17.22 -21.07 13.15
N LEU A 52 15.88 -21.00 13.25
CA LEU A 52 15.21 -20.18 14.25
C LEU A 52 15.53 -20.64 15.69
N ALA A 53 15.50 -21.95 15.95
CA ALA A 53 15.84 -22.52 17.25
C ALA A 53 17.32 -22.27 17.63
N ALA A 54 18.23 -22.42 16.67
CA ALA A 54 19.64 -22.12 16.86
C ALA A 54 19.90 -20.63 17.08
N ASN A 55 19.22 -19.75 16.34
CA ASN A 55 19.42 -18.31 16.41
C ASN A 55 18.87 -17.69 17.70
N TYR A 56 17.73 -18.17 18.20
CA TYR A 56 17.10 -17.60 19.40
C TYR A 56 17.56 -18.28 20.68
N HIS A 57 17.74 -19.61 20.67
CA HIS A 57 18.00 -20.40 21.89
C HIS A 57 19.30 -21.18 21.85
N GLY A 58 20.09 -21.08 20.77
CA GLY A 58 21.35 -21.83 20.63
C GLY A 58 21.16 -23.35 20.48
N ILE A 59 19.94 -23.82 20.25
CA ILE A 59 19.60 -25.25 20.21
C ILE A 59 20.01 -25.84 18.86
N GLN A 60 20.91 -26.80 18.88
CA GLN A 60 21.32 -27.54 17.67
C GLN A 60 20.56 -28.85 17.47
N ASP A 61 20.11 -29.45 18.59
CA ASP A 61 19.35 -30.69 18.65
C ASP A 61 18.43 -30.69 19.88
N HIS A 62 17.29 -31.36 19.78
CA HIS A 62 16.32 -31.50 20.86
C HIS A 62 15.48 -32.77 20.66
N PRO A 63 15.06 -33.49 21.72
CA PRO A 63 14.28 -34.73 21.60
C PRO A 63 12.98 -34.60 20.79
N LEU A 64 12.39 -33.41 20.73
CA LEU A 64 11.18 -33.12 19.95
C LEU A 64 11.43 -32.77 18.48
N PHE A 65 12.68 -32.61 18.04
CA PHE A 65 12.99 -32.26 16.64
C PHE A 65 12.47 -33.29 15.62
N PRO A 66 12.60 -34.61 15.85
CA PRO A 66 12.03 -35.60 14.93
C PRO A 66 10.51 -35.50 14.80
N GLU A 67 9.83 -35.18 15.91
CA GLU A 67 8.38 -34.97 15.90
C GLU A 67 8.01 -33.70 15.14
N ILE A 68 8.69 -32.59 15.41
CA ILE A 68 8.48 -31.31 14.73
C ILE A 68 8.75 -31.43 13.23
N GLU A 69 9.80 -32.16 12.84
CA GLU A 69 10.09 -32.43 11.44
C GLU A 69 8.93 -33.18 10.76
N ALA A 70 8.38 -34.21 11.41
CA ALA A 70 7.23 -34.94 10.89
C ALA A 70 6.00 -34.03 10.76
N LEU A 71 5.73 -33.19 11.77
CA LEU A 71 4.60 -32.27 11.76
C LEU A 71 4.71 -31.20 10.65
N LEU A 72 5.89 -30.63 10.44
CA LEU A 72 6.13 -29.61 9.40
C LEU A 72 6.02 -30.16 7.97
N ARG A 73 6.02 -31.49 7.78
CA ARG A 73 5.73 -32.12 6.47
C ARG A 73 4.24 -32.17 6.16
N GLU A 74 3.40 -32.12 7.19
CA GLU A 74 1.94 -32.24 7.06
C GLU A 74 1.21 -30.90 7.23
N VAL A 75 1.86 -29.93 7.87
CA VAL A 75 1.27 -28.65 8.27
C VAL A 75 2.01 -27.48 7.64
N GLU A 76 1.25 -26.57 7.04
CA GLU A 76 1.77 -25.27 6.60
C GLU A 76 1.66 -24.24 7.73
N VAL A 77 2.80 -23.65 8.10
CA VAL A 77 2.90 -22.58 9.10
C VAL A 77 3.86 -21.50 8.63
N ALA A 78 3.56 -20.23 8.89
CA ALA A 78 4.50 -19.16 8.53
C ALA A 78 5.73 -19.20 9.48
N PRO A 79 6.95 -18.94 8.98
CA PRO A 79 8.14 -18.85 9.83
C PRO A 79 7.99 -17.83 10.98
N ALA A 80 7.25 -16.75 10.74
CA ALA A 80 6.98 -15.73 11.75
C ALA A 80 6.14 -16.25 12.93
N GLU A 81 5.15 -17.11 12.68
CA GLU A 81 4.31 -17.69 13.75
C GLU A 81 5.15 -18.63 14.64
N VAL A 82 6.03 -19.41 14.03
CA VAL A 82 6.97 -20.29 14.75
C VAL A 82 7.95 -19.46 15.57
N ALA A 83 8.54 -18.42 14.96
CA ALA A 83 9.46 -17.50 15.64
C ALA A 83 8.80 -16.82 16.84
N GLU A 84 7.54 -16.40 16.70
CA GLU A 84 6.76 -15.82 17.81
C GLU A 84 6.68 -16.81 18.98
N ARG A 85 6.41 -18.10 18.74
CA ARG A 85 6.35 -19.09 19.83
C ARG A 85 7.70 -19.34 20.47
N LEU A 86 8.78 -19.34 19.69
CA LEU A 86 10.12 -19.49 20.23
C LEU A 86 10.50 -18.29 21.12
N LEU A 87 10.08 -17.07 20.77
CA LEU A 87 10.42 -15.85 21.51
C LEU A 87 9.54 -15.58 22.75
N MET A 88 8.52 -16.39 23.01
CA MET A 88 7.62 -16.21 24.16
C MET A 88 8.26 -16.57 25.50
N THR A 89 9.38 -17.30 25.49
CA THR A 89 10.12 -17.73 26.69
C THR A 89 11.60 -17.72 26.38
N ASP A 90 12.43 -17.49 27.41
CA ASP A 90 13.89 -17.64 27.34
C ASP A 90 14.34 -19.09 27.60
N ASP A 91 13.44 -19.95 28.07
CA ASP A 91 13.72 -21.37 28.31
C ASP A 91 13.65 -22.19 27.02
N ALA A 92 14.78 -22.77 26.64
CA ALA A 92 14.96 -23.52 25.40
C ALA A 92 13.97 -24.69 25.25
N ASP A 93 13.79 -25.50 26.29
CA ASP A 93 12.92 -26.68 26.26
C ASP A 93 11.45 -26.27 26.15
N ALA A 94 11.01 -25.31 26.95
CA ALA A 94 9.66 -24.76 26.87
C ALA A 94 9.37 -24.10 25.51
N ALA A 95 10.36 -23.42 24.91
CA ALA A 95 10.21 -22.80 23.59
C ALA A 95 9.92 -23.85 22.51
N VAL A 96 10.70 -24.93 22.50
CA VAL A 96 10.51 -26.04 21.54
C VAL A 96 9.19 -26.77 21.80
N GLU A 97 8.80 -26.95 23.05
CA GLU A 97 7.52 -27.55 23.40
C GLU A 97 6.33 -26.69 22.95
N MET A 98 6.42 -25.35 23.09
CA MET A 98 5.41 -24.43 22.57
C MET A 98 5.29 -24.48 21.05
N ALA A 99 6.43 -24.57 20.34
CA ALA A 99 6.43 -24.76 18.89
C ALA A 99 5.78 -26.10 18.49
N ALA A 100 6.10 -27.20 19.17
CA ALA A 100 5.46 -28.50 18.94
C ALA A 100 3.95 -28.44 19.21
N LYS A 101 3.52 -27.76 20.28
CA LYS A 101 2.10 -27.58 20.61
C LYS A 101 1.34 -26.80 19.53
N LEU A 102 1.93 -25.74 18.98
CA LEU A 102 1.36 -24.99 17.85
C LEU A 102 1.12 -25.93 16.65
N LEU A 103 2.13 -26.72 16.29
CA LEU A 103 2.07 -27.62 15.14
C LEU A 103 1.05 -28.74 15.33
N ARG A 104 0.99 -29.35 16.52
CA ARG A 104 -0.05 -30.33 16.88
C ARG A 104 -1.45 -29.73 16.78
N GLY A 105 -1.65 -28.51 17.29
CA GLY A 105 -2.93 -27.80 17.22
C GLY A 105 -3.38 -27.55 15.78
N ARG A 106 -2.43 -27.22 14.89
CA ARG A 106 -2.70 -27.03 13.47
C ARG A 106 -3.06 -28.34 12.76
N LYS A 107 -2.36 -29.44 13.07
CA LYS A 107 -2.66 -30.80 12.57
C LYS A 107 -4.03 -31.29 13.04
N ALA A 108 -4.43 -30.96 14.27
CA ALA A 108 -5.71 -31.34 14.84
C ALA A 108 -6.91 -30.48 14.35
N GLY A 109 -6.66 -29.45 13.54
CA GLY A 109 -7.72 -28.54 13.06
C GLY A 109 -8.23 -27.54 14.12
N THR A 110 -7.62 -27.50 15.31
CA THR A 110 -7.82 -26.45 16.31
C THR A 110 -7.01 -25.22 15.93
N GLY A 111 -7.39 -24.58 14.83
CA GLY A 111 -6.80 -23.31 14.41
C GLY A 111 -7.41 -22.17 15.20
N GLU A 112 -6.73 -21.70 16.24
CA GLU A 112 -6.83 -20.29 16.61
C GLU A 112 -6.12 -19.54 15.49
N ASP A 113 -6.89 -19.00 14.54
CA ASP A 113 -6.35 -18.14 13.50
C ASP A 113 -5.52 -17.05 14.19
N GLY A 114 -4.20 -17.11 14.01
CA GLY A 114 -3.25 -16.10 14.46
C GLY A 114 -3.63 -14.77 13.84
N GLY A 115 -4.51 -14.06 14.55
CA GLY A 115 -5.09 -12.81 14.12
C GLY A 115 -4.00 -11.77 14.11
N TYR A 116 -3.40 -11.52 12.95
CA TYR A 116 -2.73 -10.25 12.71
C TYR A 116 -3.68 -9.14 13.16
N ILE A 117 -3.25 -8.33 14.12
CA ILE A 117 -3.96 -7.13 14.53
C ILE A 117 -4.02 -6.25 13.27
N LYS A 118 -5.16 -6.26 12.57
CA LYS A 118 -5.43 -5.30 11.50
C LYS A 118 -5.51 -3.94 12.17
N GLN A 119 -4.38 -3.24 12.28
CA GLN A 119 -4.38 -1.82 12.55
C GLN A 119 -5.16 -1.19 11.40
N LYS A 120 -6.45 -0.90 11.64
CA LYS A 120 -7.28 -0.12 10.73
C LYS A 120 -6.59 1.23 10.59
N LEU A 121 -5.80 1.39 9.53
CA LEU A 121 -5.39 2.70 9.08
C LEU A 121 -6.69 3.40 8.70
N HIS A 122 -7.16 4.31 9.56
CA HIS A 122 -8.26 5.20 9.24
C HIS A 122 -7.80 6.05 8.04
N VAL A 123 -8.12 5.59 6.83
CA VAL A 123 -7.97 6.40 5.63
C VAL A 123 -9.09 7.44 5.70
N GLY A 124 -8.78 8.59 6.29
CA GLY A 124 -9.66 9.75 6.25
C GLY A 124 -10.01 10.09 4.79
N PRO A 125 -11.15 10.79 4.55
CA PRO A 125 -11.62 11.06 3.20
C PRO A 125 -10.54 11.78 2.38
N ARG A 126 -10.23 11.22 1.21
CA ARG A 126 -9.23 11.78 0.28
C ARG A 126 -9.65 13.20 -0.11
N ARG A 127 -8.82 14.20 0.23
CA ARG A 127 -9.01 15.57 -0.26
C ARG A 127 -8.91 15.57 -1.79
N PRO A 128 -9.83 16.23 -2.52
CA PRO A 128 -9.72 16.35 -3.96
C PRO A 128 -8.48 17.18 -4.33
N ARG A 129 -7.73 16.70 -5.32
CA ARG A 129 -6.54 17.39 -5.84
C ARG A 129 -6.97 18.68 -6.52
N ARG A 130 -6.42 19.83 -6.09
CA ARG A 130 -6.57 21.10 -6.80
C ARG A 130 -5.83 21.02 -8.14
N PRO A 131 -6.42 21.50 -9.24
CA PRO A 131 -5.70 21.62 -10.50
C PRO A 131 -4.58 22.67 -10.39
N PRO A 132 -3.48 22.51 -11.14
CA PRO A 132 -2.38 23.47 -11.12
C PRO A 132 -2.83 24.80 -11.73
N ALA A 133 -2.49 25.90 -11.06
CA ALA A 133 -2.77 27.25 -11.52
C ALA A 133 -2.03 27.55 -12.84
N ALA A 134 -2.75 28.05 -13.84
CA ALA A 134 -2.20 28.47 -15.12
C ALA A 134 -1.13 29.56 -14.90
N ARG A 135 0.10 29.30 -15.36
CA ARG A 135 1.16 30.30 -15.43
C ARG A 135 0.77 31.37 -16.47
N ARG A 136 0.66 32.62 -16.02
CA ARG A 136 0.53 33.81 -16.88
C ARG A 136 1.73 33.88 -17.82
N ALA A 137 1.49 33.82 -19.13
CA ALA A 137 2.46 34.26 -20.12
C ALA A 137 2.34 35.78 -20.25
N LEU A 138 3.43 36.46 -19.89
CA LEU A 138 3.69 37.85 -20.21
C LEU A 138 4.39 37.85 -21.57
N LEU A 139 3.80 38.47 -22.59
CA LEU A 139 4.56 39.01 -23.71
C LEU A 139 4.04 40.41 -24.03
N ASP A 140 4.99 41.31 -23.96
CA ASP A 140 4.95 42.74 -24.20
C ASP A 140 5.21 43.03 -25.69
N GLU A 141 4.83 44.24 -26.09
CA GLU A 141 5.28 45.07 -27.23
C GLU A 141 4.08 45.72 -27.92
N GLY A 142 4.06 47.06 -27.82
CA GLY A 142 2.99 47.91 -28.30
C GLY A 142 3.27 48.61 -29.63
N ILE A 143 2.82 49.87 -29.66
CA ILE A 143 2.95 50.92 -30.68
C ILE A 143 1.80 50.99 -31.70
N GLY A 144 0.96 52.01 -31.49
CA GLY A 144 0.74 53.03 -32.53
C GLY A 144 -0.68 53.19 -33.09
N GLY A 145 -1.25 54.39 -32.91
CA GLY A 145 -1.92 55.08 -34.03
C GLY A 145 -3.43 55.35 -33.97
N SER A 146 -3.78 56.52 -33.42
CA SER A 146 -4.64 57.55 -34.03
C SER A 146 -6.09 57.26 -34.49
N SER A 147 -7.03 57.93 -33.79
CA SER A 147 -7.99 58.95 -34.29
C SER A 147 -9.17 58.61 -35.23
N ARG A 148 -10.33 59.15 -34.80
CA ARG A 148 -11.45 59.81 -35.56
C ARG A 148 -12.68 59.01 -36.01
N ARG A 149 -13.83 59.58 -35.57
CA ARG A 149 -15.17 59.74 -36.22
C ARG A 149 -15.95 58.43 -36.41
N GLY A 150 -17.27 58.34 -36.21
CA GLY A 150 -18.34 59.31 -36.00
C GLY A 150 -19.64 58.73 -36.61
N GLN A 151 -20.80 59.07 -36.05
CA GLN A 151 -22.18 58.87 -36.59
C GLN A 151 -22.66 57.40 -36.71
N GLY A 152 -23.90 57.02 -36.39
CA GLY A 152 -25.10 57.72 -36.01
C GLY A 152 -26.34 56.86 -36.37
N ARG A 153 -27.50 57.20 -35.76
CA ARG A 153 -28.88 56.76 -36.10
C ARG A 153 -29.24 55.32 -35.66
N GLY A 154 -30.41 55.01 -35.10
CA GLY A 154 -31.64 55.75 -34.84
C GLY A 154 -32.84 54.78 -34.83
N ALA A 155 -33.93 55.17 -34.15
CA ALA A 155 -35.27 54.53 -34.01
C ALA A 155 -35.34 53.29 -33.06
N GLY A 156 -36.17 53.25 -32.01
CA GLY A 156 -37.60 53.60 -31.90
C GLY A 156 -38.40 52.30 -32.08
N THR A 157 -39.41 51.89 -31.32
CA THR A 157 -40.33 52.47 -30.33
C THR A 157 -40.99 51.28 -29.58
N GLY A 158 -41.58 51.48 -28.40
CA GLY A 158 -42.37 50.42 -27.74
C GLY A 158 -42.70 50.69 -26.27
N ARG A 159 -43.76 51.49 -26.05
CA ARG A 159 -44.30 51.92 -24.75
C ARG A 159 -45.24 50.87 -24.13
N ARG A 160 -45.53 51.14 -22.85
CA ARG A 160 -46.66 50.71 -21.97
C ARG A 160 -46.30 49.46 -21.16
N GLY A 161 -46.11 49.55 -19.85
CA GLY A 161 -46.99 50.12 -18.82
C GLY A 161 -47.50 48.90 -18.05
N GLY A 162 -47.28 48.71 -16.76
CA GLY A 162 -47.55 49.56 -15.61
C GLY A 162 -48.16 48.60 -14.58
N GLY A 163 -47.75 48.64 -13.32
CA GLY A 163 -48.26 47.69 -12.33
C GLY A 163 -47.35 47.54 -11.11
N GLU A 164 -47.18 48.63 -10.39
CA GLU A 164 -46.78 48.61 -8.99
C GLU A 164 -47.93 48.06 -8.14
N VAL A 165 -47.59 47.38 -7.04
CA VAL A 165 -48.11 47.60 -5.68
C VAL A 165 -48.02 46.29 -4.87
N ARG A 166 -47.07 46.34 -3.94
CA ARG A 166 -47.14 46.01 -2.51
C ARG A 166 -48.10 44.90 -2.06
N GLY A 167 -47.61 44.15 -1.07
CA GLY A 167 -48.39 43.98 0.16
C GLY A 167 -48.30 42.63 0.80
N ARG A 168 -47.72 42.61 2.00
CA ARG A 168 -47.61 41.49 2.91
C ARG A 168 -48.99 40.96 3.32
N GLY A 169 -49.12 39.64 3.37
CA GLY A 169 -49.40 38.90 4.61
C GLY A 169 -50.72 39.14 5.38
N ARG A 170 -51.47 38.04 5.45
CA ARG A 170 -52.19 37.45 6.60
C ARG A 170 -53.60 37.96 6.95
N ARG A 171 -54.47 36.95 7.08
CA ARG A 171 -55.78 36.87 7.77
C ARG A 171 -56.97 37.48 7.05
#